data_AF-A0A7L2F4V5-F1
#
_entry.id   AF-A0A7L2F4V5-F1
#
_cell.length_a   1.000
_cell.length_b   1.000
_cell.length_c   1.000
_cell.angle_alpha   90.00
_cell.angle_beta   90.00
_cell.angle_gamma   90.00
#
_symmetry.space_group_name_H-M   'P 1'
#
loop_
_entity.id
_entity.type
_entity.pdbx_description
1 polymer ?
#
loop_
_entity_poly.entity_id
_entity_poly.type
_entity_poly.pdbx_seq_one_letter_code
_entity_poly.pdbx_strand_id
1 'polypeptide(L)'
;GLWGLVNNAGISTFGEVEFASLDNYKKVAEVNLWGTVRVTKAFLPLIRRAKGRVVNITSMLGRMASPSRSCYCVSKFGVAAFSDCLRQEMYRWGVRVVLIEPGNFVAA
;
A
#
# COMPACT_ATOMS: atom_id res chain seq x y z
N GLY A 1 9.94 -20.70 6.57
CA GLY A 1 8.96 -19.60 6.51
C GLY A 1 9.49 -18.54 5.55
N LEU A 2 8.73 -17.47 5.29
CA LEU A 2 9.20 -16.32 4.51
C LEU A 2 9.57 -15.21 5.50
N TRP A 3 10.78 -14.65 5.45
CA TRP A 3 11.21 -13.70 6.48
C TRP A 3 10.67 -12.27 6.25
N GLY A 4 10.55 -11.85 4.99
CA GLY A 4 10.12 -10.50 4.64
C GLY A 4 9.29 -10.49 3.36
N LEU A 5 8.32 -9.57 3.32
CA LEU A 5 7.57 -9.20 2.13
C LEU A 5 7.65 -7.68 1.97
N VAL A 6 7.96 -7.21 0.77
CA VAL A 6 7.96 -5.78 0.43
C VAL A 6 6.94 -5.55 -0.69
N ASN A 7 5.81 -4.92 -0.36
CA ASN A 7 4.84 -4.48 -1.35
C ASN A 7 5.25 -3.10 -1.87
N ASN A 8 5.93 -3.09 -3.01
CA ASN A 8 6.43 -1.87 -3.66
C ASN A 8 5.67 -1.50 -4.95
N ALA A 9 5.10 -2.48 -5.65
CA ALA A 9 4.45 -2.25 -6.94
C ALA A 9 3.38 -1.16 -6.82
N GLY A 10 3.43 -0.19 -7.75
CA GLY A 10 2.45 0.88 -7.77
C GLY A 10 2.51 1.69 -9.06
N ILE A 11 1.36 2.24 -9.43
CA ILE A 11 1.18 3.17 -10.54
C ILE A 11 0.54 4.46 -10.04
N SER A 12 0.69 5.52 -10.82
CA SER A 12 0.06 6.81 -10.56
C SER A 12 -0.60 7.32 -11.83
N THR A 13 -1.56 8.21 -11.64
CA THR A 13 -2.18 8.98 -12.72
C THR A 13 -2.48 10.38 -12.20
N PHE A 14 -2.59 11.32 -13.12
CA PHE A 14 -2.87 12.73 -12.83
C PHE A 14 -4.20 13.11 -13.46
N GLY A 15 -4.94 13.97 -12.76
CA GLY A 15 -6.19 14.51 -13.24
C GLY A 15 -6.99 15.09 -12.08
N GLU A 16 -7.63 16.22 -12.32
CA GLU A 16 -8.62 16.76 -11.38
C GLU A 16 -9.80 15.78 -11.27
N VAL A 17 -10.52 15.87 -10.16
CA VAL A 17 -11.56 14.88 -9.81
C VAL A 17 -12.64 14.77 -10.88
N GLU A 18 -13.04 15.88 -11.48
CA GLU A 18 -14.06 15.91 -12.54
C GLU A 18 -13.61 15.21 -13.83
N PHE A 19 -12.33 15.32 -14.19
CA PHE A 19 -11.79 14.78 -15.44
C PHE A 19 -11.19 13.38 -15.29
N ALA A 20 -10.89 12.96 -14.06
CA ALA A 20 -10.38 11.62 -13.80
C ALA A 20 -11.52 10.59 -13.90
N SER A 21 -11.48 9.76 -14.95
CA SER A 21 -12.47 8.69 -15.13
C SER A 21 -12.46 7.68 -13.97
N LEU A 22 -13.61 7.07 -13.69
CA LEU A 22 -13.69 5.99 -12.69
C LEU A 22 -12.78 4.81 -13.04
N ASP A 23 -12.51 4.57 -14.32
CA ASP A 23 -11.58 3.51 -14.74
C ASP A 23 -10.14 3.83 -14.36
N ASN A 24 -9.75 5.11 -14.32
CA ASN A 24 -8.45 5.52 -13.77
C ASN A 24 -8.37 5.20 -12.27
N TYR A 25 -9.43 5.48 -11.50
CA TYR A 25 -9.49 5.12 -10.08
C TYR A 25 -9.38 3.62 -9.89
N LYS A 26 -10.18 2.84 -10.62
CA LYS A 26 -10.17 1.37 -10.55
C LYS A 26 -8.82 0.80 -10.92
N LYS A 27 -8.21 1.25 -12.02
CA LYS A 27 -6.90 0.78 -12.49
C LYS A 27 -5.80 1.03 -11.44
N VAL A 28 -5.76 2.24 -10.88
CA VAL A 28 -4.78 2.58 -9.84
C VAL A 28 -5.03 1.79 -8.55
N ALA A 29 -6.28 1.66 -8.10
CA ALA A 29 -6.63 0.87 -6.92
C ALA A 29 -6.33 -0.62 -7.12
N GLU A 30 -6.57 -1.16 -8.31
CA GLU A 30 -6.35 -2.57 -8.64
C GLU A 30 -4.89 -2.98 -8.44
N VAL A 31 -3.95 -2.14 -8.88
CA VAL A 31 -2.52 -2.37 -8.66
C VAL A 31 -2.11 -2.03 -7.23
N ASN A 32 -2.35 -0.79 -6.81
CA ASN A 32 -1.74 -0.25 -5.60
C ASN A 32 -2.37 -0.82 -4.32
N LEU A 33 -3.69 -0.92 -4.28
CA LEU A 33 -4.45 -1.34 -3.10
C LEU A 33 -4.74 -2.84 -3.15
N TRP A 34 -5.50 -3.28 -4.14
CA TRP A 34 -5.94 -4.67 -4.21
C TRP A 34 -4.78 -5.64 -4.47
N GLY A 35 -3.81 -5.25 -5.31
CA GLY A 35 -2.56 -5.99 -5.48
C GLY A 35 -1.81 -6.20 -4.16
N THR A 36 -1.60 -5.13 -3.38
CA THR A 36 -0.97 -5.19 -2.05
C THR A 36 -1.73 -6.12 -1.10
N VAL A 37 -3.06 -6.04 -1.05
CA VAL A 37 -3.88 -6.90 -0.20
C VAL A 37 -3.74 -8.37 -0.63
N ARG A 38 -3.87 -8.68 -1.92
CA ARG A 38 -3.78 -10.05 -2.44
C ARG A 38 -2.43 -10.70 -2.13
N VAL A 39 -1.33 -10.01 -2.44
CA VAL A 39 0.03 -10.50 -2.19
C VAL A 39 0.25 -10.71 -0.69
N THR A 40 -0.13 -9.72 0.13
CA THR A 40 0.01 -9.85 1.59
C THR A 40 -0.75 -11.05 2.11
N LYS A 41 -2.03 -11.23 1.75
CA LYS A 41 -2.84 -12.37 2.22
C LYS A 41 -2.26 -13.71 1.77
N ALA A 42 -1.78 -13.81 0.54
CA ALA A 42 -1.19 -15.03 0.01
C ALA A 42 0.04 -15.49 0.81
N PHE A 43 0.90 -14.55 1.21
CA PHE A 43 2.17 -14.85 1.90
C PHE A 43 2.11 -14.74 3.43
N LEU A 44 1.06 -14.13 4.00
CA LEU A 44 0.94 -13.88 5.44
C LEU A 44 1.14 -15.13 6.31
N PRO A 45 0.64 -16.33 5.97
CA PRO A 45 0.90 -17.53 6.77
C PRO A 45 2.39 -17.89 6.85
N LEU A 46 3.15 -17.67 5.77
CA LEU A 46 4.59 -17.94 5.71
C LEU A 46 5.39 -16.90 6.49
N ILE A 47 4.99 -15.63 6.41
CA ILE A 47 5.55 -14.52 7.21
C ILE A 47 5.31 -14.77 8.71
N ARG A 48 4.08 -15.15 9.08
CA ARG A 48 3.71 -15.48 10.45
C ARG A 48 4.53 -16.63 11.02
N ARG A 49 4.72 -17.70 10.25
CA ARG A 49 5.55 -18.84 10.66
C ARG A 49 7.00 -18.44 10.94
N ALA A 50 7.53 -17.47 10.20
CA ALA A 50 8.89 -16.97 10.37
C ALA A 50 9.01 -15.86 11.45
N LYS A 51 7.89 -15.39 12.03
CA LYS A 51 7.85 -14.15 12.83
C LYS A 51 8.52 -12.98 12.10
N GLY A 52 8.24 -12.90 10.80
CA GLY A 52 8.91 -12.01 9.86
C GLY A 52 8.33 -10.60 9.84
N ARG A 53 8.38 -9.96 8.67
CA ARG A 53 7.84 -8.61 8.46
C ARG A 53 7.16 -8.39 7.12
N VAL A 54 6.23 -7.45 7.12
CA VAL A 54 5.63 -6.87 5.92
C VAL A 54 6.01 -5.39 5.86
N VAL A 55 6.55 -4.96 4.73
CA VAL A 55 6.87 -3.57 4.45
C VAL A 55 5.99 -3.12 3.29
N ASN A 56 5.15 -2.12 3.52
CA ASN A 56 4.29 -1.55 2.49
C ASN A 56 4.80 -0.17 2.11
N ILE A 57 5.14 0.02 0.83
CA ILE A 57 5.54 1.32 0.31
C ILE A 57 4.26 2.11 0.01
N THR A 58 3.96 3.08 0.87
CA THR A 58 2.84 3.99 0.71
C THR A 58 3.31 5.27 0.01
N SER A 59 3.13 6.44 0.61
CA SER A 59 3.53 7.76 0.13
C SER A 59 3.18 8.80 1.20
N MET A 60 3.80 9.98 1.17
CA MET A 60 3.24 11.17 1.84
C MET A 60 1.76 11.39 1.45
N LEU A 61 1.40 11.07 0.21
CA LEU A 61 0.02 11.13 -0.28
C LEU A 61 -0.90 10.00 0.24
N GLY A 62 -0.37 9.13 1.11
CA GLY A 62 -1.17 8.24 1.95
C GLY A 62 -1.56 8.85 3.30
N ARG A 63 -1.07 10.06 3.61
CA ARG A 63 -1.41 10.83 4.83
C ARG A 63 -2.03 12.19 4.55
N MET A 64 -1.70 12.79 3.42
CA MET A 64 -2.25 14.08 2.99
C MET A 64 -2.76 14.01 1.56
N ALA A 65 -3.76 14.83 1.23
CA ALA A 65 -4.27 14.94 -0.13
C ALA A 65 -3.56 16.05 -0.89
N SER A 66 -3.46 15.88 -2.21
CA SER A 66 -2.95 16.88 -3.14
C SER A 66 -3.93 17.02 -4.31
N PRO A 67 -4.14 18.26 -4.84
CA PRO A 67 -4.85 18.46 -6.09
C PRO A 67 -4.30 17.58 -7.21
N SER A 68 -5.20 17.18 -8.12
CA SER A 68 -4.90 16.38 -9.31
C SER A 68 -4.29 14.99 -9.05
N ARG A 69 -4.38 14.48 -7.81
CA ARG A 69 -3.83 13.17 -7.38
C ARG A 69 -4.85 12.27 -6.70
N SER A 70 -6.14 12.55 -6.84
CA SER A 70 -7.22 11.84 -6.13
C SER A 70 -7.15 10.31 -6.28
N CYS A 71 -7.00 9.79 -7.50
CA CYS A 71 -6.86 8.35 -7.76
C CYS A 71 -5.72 7.71 -6.94
N TYR A 72 -4.56 8.38 -6.93
CA TYR A 72 -3.38 7.89 -6.23
C TYR A 72 -3.53 8.01 -4.72
N CYS A 73 -4.00 9.17 -4.22
CA CYS A 73 -4.26 9.40 -2.81
C CYS A 73 -5.22 8.34 -2.25
N VAL A 74 -6.38 8.14 -2.88
CA VAL A 74 -7.36 7.11 -2.45
C VAL A 74 -6.68 5.74 -2.31
N SER A 75 -5.88 5.34 -3.30
CA SER A 75 -5.17 4.06 -3.24
C SER A 75 -4.17 3.98 -2.08
N LYS A 76 -3.40 5.04 -1.82
CA LYS A 76 -2.33 5.05 -0.81
C LYS A 76 -2.87 5.23 0.61
N PHE A 77 -3.94 6.01 0.81
CA PHE A 77 -4.69 6.04 2.06
C PHE A 77 -5.28 4.65 2.37
N GLY A 78 -5.84 3.97 1.36
CA GLY A 78 -6.33 2.59 1.51
C GLY A 78 -5.24 1.62 1.96
N VAL A 79 -4.03 1.69 1.38
CA VAL A 79 -2.91 0.85 1.81
C VAL A 79 -2.45 1.20 3.22
N ALA A 80 -2.47 2.48 3.61
CA ALA A 80 -2.12 2.89 4.96
C ALA A 80 -3.10 2.29 6.00
N ALA A 81 -4.40 2.46 5.78
CA ALA A 81 -5.44 1.88 6.63
C ALA A 81 -5.34 0.35 6.72
N PHE A 82 -5.18 -0.33 5.58
CA PHE A 82 -4.96 -1.78 5.54
C PHE A 82 -3.75 -2.20 6.37
N SER A 83 -2.65 -1.46 6.27
CA SER A 83 -1.42 -1.75 7.01
C SER A 83 -1.58 -1.55 8.51
N ASP A 84 -2.40 -0.58 8.94
CA ASP A 84 -2.69 -0.34 10.35
C ASP A 84 -3.52 -1.47 10.96
N CYS A 85 -4.56 -1.92 10.27
CA CYS A 85 -5.32 -3.12 10.66
C CYS A 85 -4.40 -4.34 10.76
N LEU A 86 -3.63 -4.61 9.69
CA LEU A 86 -2.71 -5.74 9.65
C LEU A 86 -1.71 -5.72 10.81
N ARG A 87 -1.17 -4.53 11.15
CA ARG A 87 -0.22 -4.39 12.26
C ARG A 87 -0.84 -4.80 13.59
N GLN A 88 -2.06 -4.36 13.87
CA GLN A 88 -2.77 -4.70 15.11
C GLN A 88 -3.05 -6.21 15.18
N GLU A 89 -3.54 -6.80 14.09
CA GLU A 89 -3.84 -8.23 14.03
C GLU A 89 -2.60 -9.12 14.18
N MET A 90 -1.47 -8.67 13.62
CA MET A 90 -0.23 -9.42 13.54
C MET A 90 0.70 -9.26 14.75
N TYR A 91 0.46 -8.25 15.60
CA TYR A 91 1.28 -7.94 16.77
C TYR A 91 1.47 -9.16 17.68
N ARG A 92 0.38 -9.86 18.04
CA ARG A 92 0.43 -11.05 18.91
C ARG A 92 1.22 -12.23 18.33
N TRP A 93 1.45 -12.22 17.02
CA TRP A 93 2.18 -13.26 16.31
C TRP A 93 3.67 -12.93 16.13
N GLY A 94 4.14 -11.79 16.67
CA GLY A 94 5.52 -11.34 16.53
C GLY A 94 5.89 -10.90 15.11
N VAL A 95 4.90 -10.61 14.25
CA VAL A 95 5.14 -10.12 12.89
C VAL A 95 5.12 -8.59 12.90
N ARG A 96 6.15 -7.97 12.32
CA ARG A 96 6.25 -6.51 12.23
C ARG A 96 5.66 -6.00 10.91
N VAL A 97 4.82 -4.97 10.98
CA VAL A 97 4.25 -4.31 9.80
C VAL A 97 4.69 -2.86 9.76
N VAL A 98 5.39 -2.48 8.69
CA VAL A 98 6.04 -1.18 8.54
C VAL A 98 5.51 -0.49 7.29
N LEU A 99 5.21 0.80 7.39
CA LEU A 99 4.95 1.67 6.25
C LEU A 99 6.20 2.49 5.98
N ILE A 100 6.53 2.63 4.70
CA ILE A 100 7.48 3.64 4.24
C ILE A 100 6.67 4.65 3.44
N GLU A 101 6.80 5.92 3.79
CA GLU A 101 6.01 7.02 3.22
C GLU A 101 6.92 8.03 2.52
N PRO A 102 7.38 7.73 1.30
CA PRO A 102 8.26 8.64 0.58
C PRO A 102 7.56 9.96 0.24
N GLY A 103 8.33 11.04 0.31
CA GLY A 103 8.05 12.27 -0.43
C GLY A 103 8.41 12.11 -1.92
N ASN A 104 8.71 13.21 -2.58
CA ASN A 104 9.23 13.16 -3.95
C ASN A 104 10.69 12.71 -3.93
N PHE A 105 11.04 11.74 -4.78
CA PHE A 105 12.40 11.28 -5.00
C PHE A 105 12.59 10.97 -6.48
N VAL A 106 13.84 11.02 -6.95
CA VAL A 106 14.19 10.61 -8.31
C VAL A 106 14.31 9.09 -8.33
N ALA A 107 13.59 8.43 -9.24
CA ALA A 107 13.82 7.02 -9.51
C ALA A 107 15.04 6.88 -10.42
N ALA A 108 15.97 6.00 -10.06
CA ALA A 108 17.15 5.68 -10.86
C ALA A 108 16.79 4.89 -12.12
#